data_AF-A0A9X7GWI6-F1
#
_entry.id   AF-A0A9X7GWI6-F1
#
_cell.length_a   1.000
_cell.length_b   1.000
_cell.length_c   1.000
_cell.angle_alpha   90.00
_cell.angle_beta   90.00
_cell.angle_gamma   90.00
#
_symmetry.space_group_name_H-M   'P 1'
#
loop_
_entity.id
_entity.type
_entity.pdbx_description
1 polymer ?
#
loop_
_entity_poly.entity_id
_entity_poly.type
_entity_poly.pdbx_seq_one_letter_code
_entity_poly.pdbx_strand_id
1 'polypeptide(L)'
;MFLHLLPFCIFLIYHVFNVYMDVSYRITKNYWHLTFLIIGMGYSYVFLEGIAWYKPLAIIGLTLCVGLLLEYFKQSSPGDTKMMIVTALLLSLNLPEQGHITIAAAVIVFHLSLVALFAYGKLFKMNGVIKTFKYQISDIKAFFTPGVPISKVKIFDYFPGAITISLGSIIYIFLSLTLELR
;
A
#
# COMPACT_ATOMS: atom_id res chain seq x y z
N MET A 1 -9.93 -16.81 -13.93
CA MET A 1 -9.56 -15.40 -14.19
C MET A 1 -8.26 -15.40 -15.00
N PHE A 2 -8.23 -14.81 -16.20
CA PHE A 2 -7.00 -14.73 -16.99
C PHE A 2 -6.21 -13.48 -16.59
N LEU A 3 -4.94 -13.67 -16.21
CA LEU A 3 -4.03 -12.54 -16.00
C LEU A 3 -3.70 -11.92 -17.36
N HIS A 4 -4.09 -10.66 -17.56
CA HIS A 4 -3.70 -9.93 -18.75
C HIS A 4 -2.19 -9.61 -18.66
N LEU A 5 -1.40 -10.13 -19.60
CA LEU A 5 0.06 -10.02 -19.56
C LEU A 5 0.54 -8.57 -19.57
N LEU A 6 -0.09 -7.71 -20.38
CA LEU A 6 0.29 -6.31 -20.52
C LEU A 6 0.13 -5.48 -19.23
N PRO A 7 -1.05 -5.42 -18.56
CA PRO A 7 -1.20 -4.68 -17.30
C PRO A 7 -0.36 -5.29 -16.17
N PHE A 8 -0.07 -6.60 -16.22
CA PHE A 8 0.85 -7.21 -15.27
C PHE A 8 2.29 -6.75 -15.49
N CYS A 9 2.77 -6.69 -16.73
CA CYS A 9 4.08 -6.13 -17.05
C CYS A 9 4.19 -4.66 -16.64
N ILE A 10 3.17 -3.84 -16.91
CA ILE A 10 3.13 -2.43 -16.48
C ILE A 10 3.23 -2.34 -14.95
N PHE A 11 2.45 -3.16 -14.23
CA PHE A 11 2.50 -3.25 -12.77
C PHE A 11 3.90 -3.62 -12.26
N LEU A 12 4.54 -4.64 -12.83
CA LEU A 12 5.88 -5.06 -12.42
C LEU A 12 6.94 -4.00 -12.70
N ILE A 13 6.93 -3.36 -13.88
CA ILE A 13 7.90 -2.30 -14.22
C ILE A 13 7.77 -1.14 -13.23
N TYR A 14 6.53 -0.73 -12.92
CA TYR A 14 6.27 0.30 -11.94
C TYR A 14 6.88 -0.04 -10.58
N HIS A 15 6.60 -1.25 -10.07
CA HIS A 15 7.04 -1.64 -8.74
C HIS A 15 8.54 -1.89 -8.65
N VAL A 16 9.15 -2.58 -9.62
CA VAL A 16 10.60 -2.85 -9.63
C VAL A 16 11.38 -1.54 -9.59
N PHE A 17 10.98 -0.54 -10.39
CA PHE A 17 11.63 0.76 -10.38
C PHE A 17 11.46 1.49 -9.04
N ASN A 18 10.25 1.53 -8.48
CA ASN A 18 10.02 2.21 -7.20
C ASN A 18 10.75 1.53 -6.04
N VAL A 19 10.77 0.19 -5.99
CA VAL A 19 11.51 -0.57 -4.98
C VAL A 19 13.01 -0.31 -5.13
N TYR A 20 13.55 -0.35 -6.35
CA TYR A 20 14.96 -0.05 -6.61
C TYR A 20 15.34 1.37 -6.16
N MET A 21 14.51 2.36 -6.50
CA MET A 21 14.74 3.75 -6.15
C MET A 21 14.65 4.00 -4.64
N ASP A 22 13.69 3.38 -3.97
CA ASP A 22 13.51 3.49 -2.53
C ASP A 22 14.66 2.78 -1.76
N VAL A 23 15.04 1.57 -2.15
CA VAL A 23 16.13 0.83 -1.51
C VAL A 23 17.50 1.49 -1.73
N SER A 24 17.80 1.87 -2.97
CA SER A 24 19.16 2.31 -3.35
C SER A 24 19.39 3.79 -3.10
N TYR A 25 18.38 4.63 -3.34
CA TYR A 25 18.54 6.09 -3.33
C TYR A 25 17.64 6.80 -2.33
N ARG A 26 16.60 6.14 -1.79
CA ARG A 26 15.59 6.76 -0.91
C ARG A 26 14.88 7.95 -1.55
N ILE A 27 14.65 7.88 -2.86
CA ILE A 27 14.05 8.97 -3.66
C ILE A 27 12.75 8.50 -4.30
N THR A 28 11.69 9.28 -4.10
CA THR A 28 10.44 9.17 -4.83
C THR A 28 10.48 9.99 -6.11
N LYS A 29 10.11 9.41 -7.26
CA LYS A 29 10.09 10.11 -8.56
C LYS A 29 8.65 10.50 -8.94
N ASN A 30 8.27 11.74 -8.65
CA ASN A 30 6.91 12.25 -8.91
C ASN A 30 6.45 12.06 -10.37
N TYR A 31 7.32 12.36 -11.34
CA TYR A 31 7.00 12.16 -12.76
C TYR A 31 6.74 10.69 -13.10
N TRP A 32 7.42 9.75 -12.43
CA TRP A 32 7.20 8.32 -12.64
C TRP A 32 5.79 7.91 -12.17
N HIS A 33 5.37 8.33 -10.98
CA HIS A 33 4.00 8.10 -10.52
C HIS A 33 2.96 8.70 -11.45
N LEU A 34 3.18 9.93 -11.92
CA LEU A 34 2.29 10.61 -12.85
C LEU A 34 2.19 9.86 -14.19
N THR A 35 3.31 9.44 -14.77
CA THR A 35 3.34 8.67 -16.02
C THR A 35 2.54 7.38 -15.89
N PHE A 36 2.74 6.61 -14.82
CA PHE A 36 2.00 5.36 -14.62
C PHE A 36 0.53 5.57 -14.27
N LEU A 37 0.19 6.68 -13.61
CA LEU A 37 -1.20 7.09 -13.42
C LEU A 37 -1.90 7.33 -14.77
N ILE A 38 -1.26 8.10 -15.66
CA ILE A 38 -1.80 8.40 -17.00
C ILE A 38 -1.91 7.12 -17.83
N ILE A 39 -0.87 6.28 -17.85
CA ILE A 39 -0.90 4.99 -18.56
C ILE A 39 -2.03 4.11 -18.02
N GLY A 40 -2.19 4.02 -16.70
CA GLY A 40 -3.23 3.19 -16.09
C GLY A 40 -4.65 3.68 -16.40
N MET A 41 -4.89 4.99 -16.35
CA MET A 41 -6.18 5.58 -16.72
C MET A 41 -6.47 5.41 -18.21
N GLY A 42 -5.48 5.67 -19.07
CA GLY A 42 -5.61 5.48 -20.52
C GLY A 42 -5.90 4.03 -20.88
N TYR A 43 -5.20 3.08 -20.24
CA TYR A 43 -5.44 1.65 -20.44
C TYR A 43 -6.87 1.27 -20.02
N SER A 44 -7.30 1.70 -18.83
CA SER A 44 -8.66 1.43 -18.35
C SER A 44 -9.74 1.99 -19.29
N TYR A 45 -9.49 3.15 -19.90
CA TYR A 45 -10.46 3.77 -20.80
C TYR A 45 -10.53 3.08 -22.17
N VAL A 46 -9.38 2.67 -22.73
CA VAL A 46 -9.30 2.13 -24.09
C VAL A 46 -9.61 0.64 -24.16
N PHE A 47 -9.20 -0.16 -23.16
CA PHE A 47 -9.16 -1.61 -23.28
C PHE A 47 -10.11 -2.37 -22.33
N LEU A 48 -10.64 -1.72 -21.29
CA LEU A 48 -11.54 -2.38 -20.34
C LEU A 48 -13.00 -2.10 -20.70
N GLU A 49 -13.50 -2.84 -21.69
CA GLU A 49 -14.92 -2.81 -22.06
C GLU A 49 -15.81 -3.32 -20.90
N GLY A 50 -16.95 -2.68 -20.70
CA GLY A 50 -17.92 -3.09 -19.66
C GLY A 50 -17.59 -2.63 -18.23
N ILE A 51 -16.41 -2.06 -17.98
CA ILE A 51 -16.10 -1.43 -16.69
C ILE A 51 -16.75 -0.05 -16.62
N ALA A 52 -17.41 0.24 -15.49
CA ALA A 52 -17.97 1.56 -15.26
C ALA A 52 -16.88 2.64 -15.27
N TRP A 53 -17.08 3.70 -16.06
CA TRP A 53 -16.11 4.78 -16.27
C TRP A 53 -15.61 5.44 -14.97
N TYR A 54 -16.43 5.44 -13.92
CA TYR A 54 -16.09 6.05 -12.63
C TYR A 54 -15.18 5.17 -11.78
N LYS A 55 -15.03 3.87 -12.09
CA LYS A 55 -14.32 2.90 -11.24
C LYS A 55 -12.85 3.29 -10.99
N PRO A 56 -12.04 3.66 -12.00
CA PRO A 56 -10.67 4.12 -11.77
C PRO A 56 -10.61 5.38 -10.90
N LEU A 57 -11.52 6.33 -11.12
CA LEU A 57 -11.60 7.58 -10.35
C LEU A 57 -11.99 7.30 -8.89
N ALA A 58 -12.92 6.38 -8.65
CA ALA A 58 -13.33 5.97 -7.31
C ALA A 58 -12.16 5.31 -6.56
N ILE A 59 -11.38 4.44 -7.21
CA ILE A 59 -10.19 3.83 -6.60
C ILE A 59 -9.15 4.89 -6.24
N ILE A 60 -8.86 5.81 -7.14
CA ILE A 60 -7.92 6.92 -6.91
C ILE A 60 -8.42 7.79 -5.74
N GLY A 61 -9.70 8.15 -5.73
CA GLY A 61 -10.30 8.98 -4.68
C GLY A 61 -10.24 8.30 -3.31
N LEU A 62 -10.65 7.04 -3.21
CA LEU A 62 -10.64 6.27 -1.96
C LEU A 62 -9.22 6.11 -1.42
N THR A 63 -8.26 5.73 -2.27
CA THR A 63 -6.86 5.55 -1.85
C THR A 63 -6.19 6.88 -1.50
N LEU A 64 -6.52 7.97 -2.18
CA LEU A 64 -6.06 9.31 -1.83
C LEU A 64 -6.61 9.73 -0.45
N CYS A 65 -7.91 9.58 -0.22
CA CYS A 65 -8.52 9.92 1.07
C CYS A 65 -7.85 9.20 2.23
N VAL A 66 -7.62 7.89 2.10
CA VAL A 66 -6.96 7.12 3.16
C VAL A 66 -5.47 7.46 3.25
N GLY A 67 -4.77 7.63 2.13
CA GLY A 67 -3.37 8.04 2.13
C GLY A 67 -3.15 9.37 2.84
N LEU A 68 -4.01 10.36 2.59
CA LEU A 68 -3.98 11.65 3.27
C LEU A 68 -4.27 11.53 4.78
N LEU A 69 -5.19 10.64 5.19
CA LEU A 69 -5.41 10.35 6.61
C LEU A 69 -4.16 9.73 7.25
N LEU A 70 -3.52 8.76 6.57
CA LEU A 70 -2.30 8.14 7.07
C LEU A 70 -1.14 9.15 7.15
N GLU A 71 -1.04 10.08 6.21
CA GLU A 71 -0.08 11.20 6.28
C GLU A 71 -0.38 12.12 7.46
N TYR A 72 -1.63 12.49 7.69
CA TYR A 72 -2.05 13.31 8.82
C TYR A 72 -1.65 12.68 10.16
N PHE A 73 -1.82 11.36 10.30
CA PHE A 73 -1.38 10.59 11.47
C PHE A 73 0.12 10.26 11.48
N LYS A 74 0.91 10.74 10.51
CA LYS A 74 2.35 10.48 10.36
C LYS A 74 2.70 8.98 10.25
N GLN A 75 1.78 8.19 9.70
CA GLN A 75 1.95 6.75 9.45
C GLN A 75 2.40 6.44 8.02
N SER A 76 2.24 7.38 7.09
CA SER A 76 2.63 7.25 5.68
C SER A 76 3.36 8.52 5.22
N SER A 77 4.21 8.39 4.22
CA SER A 77 4.83 9.54 3.55
C SER A 77 4.01 10.00 2.33
N PRO A 78 4.16 11.26 1.87
CA PRO A 78 3.55 11.71 0.61
C PRO A 78 3.97 10.89 -0.61
N GLY A 79 5.13 10.24 -0.57
CA GLY A 79 5.58 9.33 -1.63
C GLY A 79 4.79 8.03 -1.62
N ASP A 80 4.60 7.44 -0.45
CA ASP A 80 3.83 6.20 -0.27
C ASP A 80 2.36 6.39 -0.65
N THR A 81 1.76 7.54 -0.35
CA THR A 81 0.38 7.85 -0.78
C THR A 81 0.24 7.85 -2.29
N LYS A 82 1.15 8.53 -3.01
CA LYS A 82 1.18 8.49 -4.49
C LYS A 82 1.36 7.06 -4.98
N MET A 83 2.21 6.30 -4.29
CA MET A 83 2.47 4.92 -4.66
C MET A 83 1.24 4.04 -4.45
N MET A 84 0.50 4.18 -3.35
CA MET A 84 -0.76 3.47 -3.09
C MET A 84 -1.81 3.77 -4.16
N ILE A 85 -1.96 5.04 -4.56
CA ILE A 85 -2.92 5.45 -5.60
C ILE A 85 -2.63 4.74 -6.92
N VAL A 86 -1.40 4.85 -7.42
CA VAL A 86 -1.01 4.23 -8.69
C VAL A 86 -1.07 2.71 -8.59
N THR A 87 -0.65 2.13 -7.46
CA THR A 87 -0.70 0.69 -7.23
C THR A 87 -2.14 0.17 -7.28
N ALA A 88 -3.08 0.84 -6.62
CA ALA A 88 -4.49 0.44 -6.64
C ALA A 88 -5.10 0.55 -8.04
N LEU A 89 -4.75 1.60 -8.79
CA LEU A 89 -5.15 1.71 -10.18
C LEU A 89 -4.60 0.54 -11.01
N LEU A 90 -3.29 0.28 -10.98
CA LEU A 90 -2.68 -0.81 -11.75
C LEU A 90 -3.18 -2.19 -11.33
N LEU A 91 -3.46 -2.38 -10.03
CA LEU A 91 -4.07 -3.58 -9.50
C LEU A 91 -5.46 -3.83 -10.09
N SER A 92 -6.25 -2.77 -10.27
CA SER A 92 -7.57 -2.85 -10.92
C SER A 92 -7.53 -3.25 -12.39
N LEU A 93 -6.42 -2.97 -13.09
CA LEU A 93 -6.24 -3.44 -14.46
C LEU A 93 -5.92 -4.94 -14.53
N ASN A 94 -5.27 -5.47 -13.49
CA ASN A 94 -4.96 -6.88 -13.36
C ASN A 94 -6.16 -7.70 -12.85
N LEU A 95 -7.05 -7.06 -12.10
CA LEU A 95 -8.24 -7.65 -11.48
C LEU A 95 -9.50 -6.84 -11.87
N PRO A 96 -9.89 -6.84 -13.16
CA PRO A 96 -10.95 -5.97 -13.66
C PRO A 96 -12.33 -6.26 -13.07
N GLU A 97 -12.59 -7.48 -12.62
CA GLU A 97 -13.87 -7.88 -12.01
C GLU A 97 -14.00 -7.43 -10.54
N GLN A 98 -12.89 -7.14 -9.88
CA GLN A 98 -12.87 -6.82 -8.45
C GLN A 98 -13.50 -5.46 -8.13
N GLY A 99 -14.26 -5.39 -7.03
CA GLY A 99 -14.88 -4.15 -6.57
C GLY A 99 -13.87 -3.03 -6.28
N HIS A 100 -14.20 -1.77 -6.62
CA HIS A 100 -13.29 -0.63 -6.40
C HIS A 100 -12.95 -0.41 -4.92
N ILE A 101 -13.91 -0.61 -4.00
CA ILE A 101 -13.68 -0.54 -2.56
C ILE A 101 -12.72 -1.66 -2.14
N THR A 102 -12.92 -2.88 -2.64
CA THR A 102 -12.08 -4.04 -2.31
C THR A 102 -10.63 -3.81 -2.73
N ILE A 103 -10.40 -3.28 -3.94
CA ILE A 103 -9.06 -2.98 -4.44
C ILE A 103 -8.37 -1.90 -3.60
N ALA A 104 -9.07 -0.80 -3.32
CA ALA A 104 -8.54 0.27 -2.48
C ALA A 104 -8.18 -0.25 -1.09
N ALA A 105 -9.10 -0.99 -0.46
CA ALA A 105 -8.89 -1.62 0.83
C ALA A 105 -7.74 -2.62 0.81
N ALA A 106 -7.61 -3.44 -0.24
CA ALA A 106 -6.54 -4.42 -0.35
C ALA A 106 -5.16 -3.76 -0.32
N VAL A 107 -4.92 -2.71 -1.11
CA VAL A 107 -3.62 -2.01 -1.11
C VAL A 107 -3.29 -1.46 0.27
N ILE A 108 -4.26 -0.85 0.95
CA ILE A 108 -4.06 -0.24 2.27
C ILE A 108 -3.83 -1.31 3.34
N VAL A 109 -4.71 -2.31 3.41
CA VAL A 109 -4.68 -3.35 4.44
C VAL A 109 -3.41 -4.17 4.31
N PHE A 110 -3.07 -4.66 3.12
CA PHE A 110 -1.84 -5.44 2.93
C PHE A 110 -0.58 -4.60 3.23
N HIS A 111 -0.55 -3.34 2.82
CA HIS A 111 0.55 -2.44 3.16
C HIS A 111 0.71 -2.31 4.69
N LEU A 112 -0.36 -1.92 5.40
CA LEU A 112 -0.32 -1.72 6.85
C LEU A 112 -0.05 -3.02 7.61
N SER A 113 -0.64 -4.15 7.18
CA SER A 113 -0.39 -5.46 7.79
C SER A 113 1.06 -5.88 7.65
N LEU A 114 1.69 -5.68 6.48
CA LEU A 114 3.10 -5.99 6.30
C LEU A 114 4.00 -5.04 7.10
N VAL A 115 3.70 -3.74 7.11
CA VAL A 115 4.40 -2.76 7.97
C VAL A 115 4.33 -3.19 9.43
N ALA A 116 3.14 -3.55 9.92
CA ALA A 116 2.94 -4.04 11.27
C ALA A 116 3.74 -5.33 11.53
N LEU A 117 3.69 -6.31 10.62
CA LEU A 117 4.42 -7.56 10.75
C LEU A 117 5.94 -7.33 10.88
N PHE A 118 6.52 -6.45 10.06
CA PHE A 118 7.92 -6.08 10.17
C PHE A 118 8.22 -5.31 11.47
N ALA A 119 7.33 -4.41 11.90
CA ALA A 119 7.49 -3.64 13.13
C ALA A 119 7.53 -4.56 14.35
N TYR A 120 6.51 -5.40 14.48
CA TYR A 120 6.34 -6.32 15.59
C TYR A 120 7.43 -7.38 15.57
N GLY A 121 7.82 -7.90 14.39
CA GLY A 121 8.95 -8.82 14.27
C GLY A 121 10.25 -8.23 14.83
N LYS A 122 10.56 -6.97 14.48
CA LYS A 122 11.74 -6.26 15.01
C LYS A 122 11.63 -5.98 16.51
N LEU A 123 10.48 -5.52 16.98
CA LEU A 123 10.23 -5.28 18.41
C LEU A 123 10.34 -6.55 19.25
N PHE A 124 9.79 -7.67 18.77
CA PHE A 124 9.89 -8.96 19.44
C PHE A 124 11.34 -9.42 19.54
N LYS A 125 12.14 -9.20 18.51
CA LYS A 125 13.58 -9.51 18.54
C LYS A 125 14.34 -8.64 19.54
N MET A 126 14.00 -7.35 19.66
CA MET A 126 14.69 -6.42 20.56
C MET A 126 14.28 -6.59 22.03
N ASN A 127 12.99 -6.69 22.30
CA ASN A 127 12.42 -6.58 23.64
C ASN A 127 11.86 -7.90 24.17
N GLY A 128 11.67 -8.91 23.31
CA GLY A 128 10.90 -10.12 23.61
C GLY A 128 9.39 -9.89 23.47
N VAL A 129 8.66 -10.96 23.15
CA VAL A 129 7.22 -10.91 22.82
C VAL A 129 6.38 -10.34 23.97
N ILE A 130 6.53 -10.91 25.17
CA ILE A 130 5.71 -10.54 26.35
C ILE A 130 5.92 -9.08 26.74
N LYS A 131 7.17 -8.60 26.74
CA LYS A 131 7.48 -7.20 27.09
C LYS A 131 6.96 -6.24 26.03
N THR A 132 7.05 -6.60 24.75
CA THR A 132 6.51 -5.80 23.64
C THR A 132 5.00 -5.57 23.80
N PHE A 133 4.22 -6.61 24.09
CA PHE A 133 2.79 -6.45 24.34
C PHE A 133 2.50 -5.61 25.59
N LYS A 134 3.26 -5.78 26.68
CA LYS A 134 3.12 -4.94 27.88
C LYS A 134 3.37 -3.46 27.56
N TYR A 135 4.40 -3.15 26.77
CA TYR A 135 4.69 -1.78 26.35
C TYR A 135 3.60 -1.20 25.45
N GLN A 136 3.10 -1.97 24.47
CA GLN A 136 2.01 -1.51 23.60
C GLN A 136 0.70 -1.26 24.35
N ILE A 137 0.32 -2.15 25.28
CA ILE A 137 -0.87 -1.95 26.13
C ILE A 137 -0.68 -0.69 27.00
N SER A 138 0.54 -0.46 27.51
CA SER A 138 0.86 0.74 28.26
C SER A 138 0.78 2.01 27.41
N ASP A 139 1.27 1.97 26.16
CA ASP A 139 1.22 3.09 25.21
C ASP A 139 -0.22 3.39 24.77
N ILE A 140 -1.05 2.37 24.55
CA ILE A 140 -2.48 2.54 24.27
C ILE A 140 -3.18 3.20 25.46
N LYS A 141 -2.90 2.75 26.69
CA LYS A 141 -3.44 3.38 27.90
C LYS A 141 -2.98 4.82 28.03
N ALA A 142 -1.70 5.10 27.76
CA ALA A 142 -1.12 6.44 27.77
C ALA A 142 -1.77 7.36 26.73
N PHE A 143 -2.17 6.82 25.56
CA PHE A 143 -2.89 7.59 24.55
C PHE A 143 -4.25 8.12 25.05
N PHE A 144 -4.93 7.37 25.91
CA PHE A 144 -6.20 7.77 26.54
C PHE A 144 -6.04 8.48 27.90
N THR A 145 -4.82 8.66 28.40
CA THR A 145 -4.56 9.32 29.69
C THR A 145 -3.59 10.51 29.54
N PRO A 146 -4.06 11.75 29.77
CA PRO A 146 -3.21 12.94 29.66
C PRO A 146 -2.00 12.87 30.61
N GLY A 147 -0.79 13.10 30.08
CA GLY A 147 0.44 13.25 30.89
C GLY A 147 1.30 12.00 31.06
N VAL A 148 0.90 10.84 30.53
CA VAL A 148 1.71 9.61 30.59
C VAL A 148 2.72 9.58 29.43
N PRO A 149 4.02 9.33 29.69
CA PRO A 149 5.03 9.30 28.63
C PRO A 149 4.82 8.09 27.70
N ILE A 150 4.53 8.37 26.43
CA ILE A 150 4.44 7.37 25.37
C ILE A 150 5.85 6.88 25.02
N SER A 151 6.03 5.57 24.78
CA SER A 151 7.32 5.01 24.42
C SER A 151 7.90 5.69 23.16
N LYS A 152 9.16 6.12 23.24
CA LYS A 152 9.85 6.90 22.19
C LYS A 152 10.48 6.03 21.10
N VAL A 153 10.21 4.72 21.08
CA VAL A 153 10.91 3.80 20.19
C VAL A 153 10.36 3.97 18.76
N LYS A 154 11.02 4.82 17.98
CA LYS A 154 10.77 4.95 16.54
C LYS A 154 11.35 3.75 15.81
N ILE A 155 10.51 2.79 15.47
CA ILE A 155 10.94 1.55 14.81
C ILE A 155 11.28 1.79 13.33
N PHE A 156 10.70 2.85 12.74
CA PHE A 156 10.62 3.03 11.29
C PHE A 156 10.81 4.46 10.78
N ASP A 157 11.85 5.16 11.22
CA ASP A 157 12.25 6.39 10.50
C ASP A 157 12.77 6.09 9.07
N TYR A 158 12.94 4.82 8.66
CA TYR A 158 13.64 4.43 7.41
C TYR A 158 13.11 3.18 6.67
N PHE A 159 11.86 2.76 6.91
CA PHE A 159 11.35 1.57 6.23
C PHE A 159 10.93 1.89 4.78
N PRO A 160 11.40 1.15 3.76
CA PRO A 160 11.00 1.36 2.38
C PRO A 160 9.53 0.98 2.16
N GLY A 161 8.63 1.97 2.16
CA GLY A 161 7.21 1.76 1.91
C GLY A 161 6.93 1.13 0.55
N ALA A 162 7.81 1.34 -0.43
CA ALA A 162 7.68 0.72 -1.75
C ALA A 162 7.70 -0.82 -1.70
N ILE A 163 8.44 -1.41 -0.77
CA ILE A 163 8.51 -2.87 -0.60
C ILE A 163 7.18 -3.41 -0.09
N THR A 164 6.59 -2.81 0.94
CA THR A 164 5.34 -3.34 1.51
C THR A 164 4.15 -3.10 0.63
N ILE A 165 4.09 -1.96 -0.07
CA ILE A 165 3.04 -1.71 -1.07
C ILE A 165 3.17 -2.74 -2.21
N SER A 166 4.37 -2.93 -2.77
CA SER A 166 4.61 -3.89 -3.85
C SER A 166 4.30 -5.33 -3.43
N LEU A 167 4.88 -5.79 -2.33
CA LEU A 167 4.72 -7.16 -1.85
C LEU A 167 3.26 -7.44 -1.47
N GLY A 168 2.60 -6.49 -0.81
CA GLY A 168 1.20 -6.60 -0.44
C GLY A 168 0.29 -6.77 -1.66
N SER A 169 0.52 -5.99 -2.71
CA SER A 169 -0.25 -6.11 -3.95
C SER A 169 0.05 -7.38 -4.74
N ILE A 170 1.31 -7.86 -4.76
CA ILE A 170 1.65 -9.16 -5.37
C ILE A 170 0.94 -10.31 -4.66
N ILE A 171 0.95 -10.30 -3.32
CA ILE A 171 0.24 -11.31 -2.52
C ILE A 171 -1.26 -11.27 -2.82
N TYR A 172 -1.84 -10.08 -2.89
CA TYR A 172 -3.27 -9.94 -3.22
C TYR A 172 -3.59 -10.47 -4.62
N ILE A 173 -2.81 -10.13 -5.65
CA ILE A 173 -2.98 -10.69 -7.01
C ILE A 173 -2.96 -12.22 -6.97
N PHE A 174 -1.97 -12.80 -6.30
CA PHE A 174 -1.83 -14.24 -6.21
C PHE A 174 -3.04 -14.87 -5.52
N LEU A 175 -3.45 -14.34 -4.36
CA LEU A 175 -4.61 -14.83 -3.62
C LEU A 175 -5.89 -14.73 -4.45
N SER A 176 -6.15 -13.59 -5.09
CA SER A 176 -7.33 -13.40 -5.94
C SER A 176 -7.37 -14.37 -7.11
N LEU A 177 -6.22 -14.69 -7.72
CA LEU A 177 -6.13 -15.67 -8.81
C LEU A 177 -6.33 -17.10 -8.30
N THR A 178 -5.73 -17.47 -7.17
CA THR A 178 -5.80 -18.84 -6.63
C THR A 178 -7.14 -19.19 -6.00
N LEU A 179 -7.79 -18.22 -5.35
CA LEU A 179 -9.03 -18.42 -4.60
C LEU A 179 -10.27 -17.96 -5.40
N GLU A 180 -10.07 -17.54 -6.65
CA GLU A 180 -11.12 -17.01 -7.53
C GLU A 180 -11.97 -15.91 -6.87
N LEU A 181 -11.34 -15.07 -6.05
CA LEU A 181 -12.03 -13.97 -5.38
C LEU A 181 -12.59 -13.02 -6.44
N ARG A 182 -13.88 -12.70 -6.33
CA ARG A 182 -14.57 -11.68 -7.12
C ARG A 182 -14.72 -10.39 -6.32
#